data_AF-A0A3M1Z7T6-F1
#
_entry.id   AF-A0A3M1Z7T6-F1
#
_cell.length_a   1.000
_cell.length_b   1.000
_cell.length_c   1.000
_cell.angle_alpha   90.00
_cell.angle_beta   90.00
_cell.angle_gamma   90.00
#
_symmetry.space_group_name_H-M   'P 1'
#
loop_
_entity.id
_entity.type
_entity.pdbx_description
1 polymer ?
#
loop_
_entity_poly.entity_id
_entity_poly.type
_entity_poly.pdbx_seq_one_letter_code
_entity_poly.pdbx_strand_id
1 'polypeptide(L)' 'GEKILDEENMTLEILKPLIAETAQKVQTHSPRDMQTGPAIRGETTTIRRHLALLEKHPEFRALYEQITRQIQQNLL' A
#
# COMPACT_ATOMS: atom_id res chain seq x y z
N GLY A 1 5.77 3.71 -6.75
CA GLY A 1 4.53 4.44 -7.07
C GLY A 1 4.62 4.94 -8.49
N GLU A 2 5.35 6.04 -8.68
CA GLU A 2 5.53 6.70 -9.99
C GLU A 2 5.94 5.76 -11.13
N LYS A 3 6.98 4.92 -10.95
CA LYS A 3 7.37 3.91 -11.97
C LYS A 3 6.20 3.04 -12.48
N ILE A 4 5.33 2.57 -11.58
CA ILE A 4 4.18 1.73 -11.98
C ILE A 4 3.14 2.58 -12.72
N LEU A 5 2.96 3.85 -12.32
CA LEU A 5 2.07 4.75 -13.04
C LEU A 5 2.57 5.04 -14.46
N ASP A 6 3.88 5.27 -14.61
CA ASP A 6 4.49 5.53 -15.91
C ASP A 6 4.30 4.34 -16.86
N GLU A 7 4.51 3.12 -16.36
CA GLU A 7 4.29 1.87 -17.12
C GLU A 7 2.82 1.69 -17.56
N GLU A 8 1.88 2.20 -16.76
CA GLU A 8 0.43 2.18 -17.03
C GLU A 8 -0.07 3.46 -17.74
N ASN A 9 0.83 4.36 -18.16
CA ASN A 9 0.50 5.65 -18.79
C ASN A 9 -0.41 6.55 -17.94
N MET A 10 -0.19 6.55 -16.63
CA MET A 10 -0.92 7.34 -15.64
C MET A 10 -0.05 8.44 -15.03
N THR A 11 -0.64 9.58 -14.70
CA THR A 11 0.08 10.70 -14.06
C THR A 11 0.17 10.55 -12.55
N LEU A 12 1.28 10.98 -11.96
CA LEU A 12 1.49 11.03 -10.50
C LEU A 12 0.42 11.84 -9.75
N GLU A 13 -0.22 12.80 -10.42
CA GLU A 13 -1.30 13.63 -9.86
C GLU A 13 -2.41 12.81 -9.17
N ILE A 14 -2.70 11.60 -9.64
CA ILE A 14 -3.74 10.75 -9.05
C ILE A 14 -3.39 10.29 -7.62
N LEU A 15 -2.10 10.19 -7.28
CA LEU A 15 -1.64 9.74 -5.97
C LEU A 15 -1.49 10.90 -4.98
N LYS A 16 -1.29 12.14 -5.45
CA LYS A 16 -1.04 13.29 -4.57
C LYS A 16 -2.13 13.50 -3.51
N PRO A 17 -3.44 13.40 -3.82
CA PRO A 17 -4.48 13.54 -2.81
C PRO A 17 -4.39 12.47 -1.72
N LEU A 18 -4.11 11.21 -2.09
CA LEU A 18 -4.01 10.09 -1.14
C LEU A 18 -2.79 10.25 -0.20
N ILE A 19 -1.67 10.72 -0.75
CA ILE A 19 -0.46 11.02 0.04
C ILE A 19 -0.74 12.17 1.01
N ALA A 20 -1.34 13.26 0.53
CA ALA A 20 -1.66 14.43 1.35
C ALA A 20 -2.64 14.09 2.48
N GLU A 21 -3.71 13.36 2.18
CA GLU A 21 -4.70 12.93 3.16
C GLU A 21 -4.06 12.04 4.24
N THR A 22 -3.22 11.08 3.84
CA THR A 22 -2.53 10.19 4.77
C THR A 22 -1.59 10.97 5.68
N ALA A 23 -0.80 11.90 5.12
CA ALA A 23 0.11 12.75 5.88
C ALA A 23 -0.62 13.70 6.83
N GLN A 24 -1.81 14.18 6.45
CA GLN A 24 -2.64 15.03 7.29
C GLN A 24 -3.26 14.26 8.46
N LYS A 25 -3.78 13.05 8.23
CA LYS A 25 -4.42 12.24 9.29
C LYS A 25 -3.48 11.89 10.44
N VAL A 26 -2.21 11.59 10.13
CA VAL A 26 -1.20 11.25 11.16
C VAL A 26 -0.72 12.45 11.98
N GLN A 27 -1.08 13.69 11.62
CA GLN A 27 -0.78 14.85 12.47
C GLN A 27 -1.62 14.87 13.75
N THR A 28 -2.80 14.25 13.71
CA THR A 28 -3.79 14.32 14.81
C THR A 28 -4.21 12.95 15.34
N HIS A 29 -3.86 11.86 14.64
CA HIS A 29 -4.18 10.49 15.03
C HIS A 29 -2.92 9.63 15.01
N SER A 30 -2.90 8.56 15.81
CA SER A 30 -1.78 7.63 15.75
C SER A 30 -1.79 6.86 14.41
N PRO A 31 -0.63 6.45 13.88
CA PRO A 31 -0.56 5.60 12.69
C PRO A 31 -1.37 4.31 12.83
N ARG A 32 -1.45 3.76 14.05
CA ARG A 32 -2.23 2.55 14.35
C ARG A 32 -3.72 2.77 14.11
N ASP A 33 -4.27 3.90 14.56
CA ASP A 33 -5.70 4.19 14.44
C ASP A 33 -6.11 4.47 12.99
N MET A 34 -5.18 5.01 12.19
CA MET A 34 -5.42 5.37 10.79
C MET A 34 -5.10 4.24 9.80
N GLN A 35 -4.55 3.12 10.27
CA GLN A 35 -4.17 2.02 9.39
C GLN A 35 -5.41 1.41 8.72
N THR A 36 -5.45 1.45 7.39
CA THR A 36 -6.52 0.85 6.58
C THR A 36 -5.93 -0.09 5.52
N GLY A 37 -6.81 -0.67 4.68
CA GLY A 37 -6.42 -1.46 3.52
C GLY A 37 -6.59 -2.99 3.69
N PRO A 38 -6.24 -3.76 2.66
CA PRO A 38 -6.48 -5.20 2.63
C PRO A 38 -5.60 -5.97 3.62
N ALA A 39 -4.42 -5.46 3.96
CA ALA A 39 -3.50 -6.08 4.90
C ALA A 39 -4.13 -6.19 6.31
N ILE A 40 -4.58 -5.06 6.87
CA ILE A 40 -5.20 -5.00 8.21
C ILE A 40 -6.55 -5.74 8.26
N ARG A 41 -7.31 -5.75 7.15
CA ARG A 41 -8.59 -6.47 7.05
C ARG A 41 -8.45 -7.97 6.72
N GLY A 42 -7.23 -8.47 6.50
CA GLY A 42 -7.00 -9.88 6.16
C GLY A 42 -7.54 -10.29 4.79
N GLU A 43 -7.70 -9.36 3.84
CA GLU A 43 -8.27 -9.63 2.51
C GLU A 43 -7.28 -10.35 1.59
N THR A 44 -7.13 -11.65 1.77
CA THR A 44 -6.16 -12.49 1.04
C THR A 44 -6.37 -12.48 -0.47
N THR A 45 -7.60 -12.37 -0.97
CA THR A 45 -7.88 -12.28 -2.41
C THR A 45 -7.34 -11.00 -3.02
N THR A 46 -7.55 -9.85 -2.37
CA THR A 46 -6.99 -8.55 -2.80
C THR A 46 -5.47 -8.57 -2.76
N ILE A 47 -4.88 -9.09 -1.67
CA ILE A 47 -3.42 -9.21 -1.52
C ILE A 47 -2.81 -10.08 -2.63
N ARG A 48 -3.39 -11.24 -2.94
CA ARG A 48 -2.92 -12.11 -4.03
C ARG A 48 -2.98 -11.42 -5.39
N ARG A 49 -4.05 -10.66 -5.65
CA ARG A 49 -4.18 -9.88 -6.89
C ARG A 49 -3.08 -8.81 -7.00
N HIS A 50 -2.79 -8.08 -5.93
CA HIS A 50 -1.69 -7.12 -5.93
C HIS A 50 -0.33 -7.79 -6.14
N LEU A 51 -0.09 -8.96 -5.53
CA LEU A 51 1.15 -9.71 -5.75
C LEU A 51 1.33 -10.16 -7.20
N ALA A 52 0.24 -10.56 -7.87
CA ALA A 52 0.26 -10.92 -9.28
C ALA A 52 0.59 -9.70 -10.18
N LEU A 53 0.05 -8.52 -9.85
CA LEU A 53 0.37 -7.27 -10.58
C LEU A 53 1.86 -6.89 -10.44
N LEU A 54 2.53 -7.33 -9.38
CA LEU A 54 3.95 -7.03 -9.11
C LEU A 54 4.91 -8.13 -9.60
N GLU A 55 4.46 -9.13 -10.36
CA GLU A 55 5.31 -10.24 -10.83
C GLU A 55 6.53 -9.77 -11.63
N LYS A 56 6.39 -8.69 -12.42
CA LYS A 56 7.49 -8.09 -13.21
C LYS A 56 8.44 -7.21 -12.38
N HIS A 57 8.14 -6.99 -11.10
CA HIS A 57 8.87 -6.11 -10.19
C HIS A 57 9.21 -6.85 -8.89
N PRO A 58 10.15 -7.80 -8.92
CA PRO A 58 10.46 -8.66 -7.76
C PRO A 58 10.83 -7.84 -6.51
N GLU A 59 11.48 -6.69 -6.66
CA GLU A 59 11.81 -5.78 -5.58
C GLU A 59 10.57 -5.15 -4.93
N PHE A 60 9.59 -4.72 -5.72
CA PHE A 60 8.33 -4.15 -5.22
C PHE A 60 7.44 -5.23 -4.62
N ARG A 61 7.42 -6.43 -5.22
CA ARG A 61 6.73 -7.59 -4.68
C ARG A 61 7.25 -7.95 -3.28
N ALA A 62 8.58 -8.04 -3.12
CA ALA A 62 9.20 -8.34 -1.82
C ALA A 62 8.89 -7.27 -0.76
N LEU A 63 8.96 -5.99 -1.14
CA LEU A 63 8.61 -4.87 -0.25
C LEU A 63 7.13 -4.91 0.16
N TYR A 64 6.23 -5.11 -0.80
CA TYR A 64 4.79 -5.19 -0.54
C TYR A 64 4.44 -6.34 0.40
N GLU A 65 5.03 -7.53 0.17
CA GLU A 65 4.87 -8.68 1.06
C GLU A 65 5.37 -8.38 2.48
N GLN A 66 6.56 -7.76 2.61
CA GLN A 66 7.13 -7.44 3.90
C GLN A 66 6.25 -6.45 4.68
N ILE A 67 5.82 -5.37 4.04
CA ILE A 67 4.93 -4.37 4.66
C ILE A 67 3.59 -5.02 5.04
N THR A 68 3.00 -5.83 4.17
CA THR A 68 1.74 -6.53 4.44
C THR A 68 1.86 -7.44 5.67
N ARG A 69 2.95 -8.24 5.75
CA ARG A 69 3.22 -9.10 6.91
C ARG A 69 3.38 -8.27 8.19
N GLN A 70 4.12 -7.17 8.15
CA GLN A 70 4.32 -6.29 9.31
C GLN A 70 2.99 -5.66 9.78
N ILE A 71 2.14 -5.19 8.86
CA ILE A 71 0.81 -4.67 9.21
C ILE A 71 -0.06 -5.75 9.87
N GLN A 72 -0.01 -6.98 9.36
CA GLN A 72 -0.77 -8.11 9.91
C GLN A 72 -0.23 -8.59 11.26
N GLN A 73 1.08 -8.51 11.49
CA GLN A 73 1.72 -8.92 12.74
C GLN A 73 1.57 -7.87 13.85
N ASN A 74 1.56 -6.57 13.51
CA ASN A 74 1.36 -5.48 14.46
C ASN A 74 -0.08 -5.39 15.02
N LEU A 75 -0.96 -6.33 14.65
CA LEU A 75 -2.29 -6.57 15.24
C LEU A 75 -2.26 -7.55 16.43
N LEU A 76 -1.15 -8.27 16.63
CA LEU A 76 -0.88 -9.13 17.79
C LEU A 76 -0.06 -8.36 18.84
#